data_AF-A0AA43ZWM9-F1
#
_entry.id   AF-A0AA43ZWM9-F1
#
_cell.length_a   1.000
_cell.length_b   1.000
_cell.length_c   1.000
_cell.angle_alpha   90.00
_cell.angle_beta   90.00
_cell.angle_gamma   90.00
#
_symmetry.space_group_name_H-M   'P 1'
#
loop_
_entity.id
_entity.type
_entity.pdbx_description
1 polymer ?
#
loop_
_entity_poly.entity_id
_entity_poly.type
_entity_poly.pdbx_seq_one_letter_code
_entity_poly.pdbx_strand_id
1 'polypeptide(L)'
;MCVTCGKTADIANPGCPEFTLESMETGRFLVHTEFMFPDGDELHIVLRRRNDDWELSDEGHTLMWLSYEEPSLASARMDILEEILDRNHSAIHDGRISVPCDGREFRDCLPSMIRTLMQTADILG
;
A
#
# COMPACT_ATOMS: atom_id res chain seq x y z
N MET A 1 -2.55 22.30 -0.95
CA MET A 1 -1.23 22.90 -0.66
C MET A 1 -0.29 21.76 -0.31
N CYS A 2 0.60 21.39 -1.23
CA CYS A 2 1.63 20.38 -0.98
C CYS A 2 2.70 21.03 -0.08
N VAL A 3 2.68 20.69 1.20
CA VAL A 3 3.64 21.17 2.19
C VAL A 3 4.52 19.98 2.53
N THR A 4 5.62 19.81 1.79
CA THR A 4 6.86 19.06 2.10
C THR A 4 7.38 18.24 0.92
N CYS A 5 7.80 18.93 -0.13
CA CYS A 5 9.02 18.59 -0.84
C CYS A 5 9.87 19.85 -0.72
N GLY A 6 10.97 19.81 0.03
CA GLY A 6 11.87 20.96 0.23
C GLY A 6 12.63 21.39 -1.03
N LYS A 7 12.01 21.28 -2.21
CA LYS A 7 12.54 21.74 -3.48
C LYS A 7 11.51 22.64 -4.14
N THR A 8 11.99 23.82 -4.52
CA THR A 8 11.29 24.82 -5.33
C THR A 8 10.61 24.13 -6.50
N ALA A 9 9.38 24.54 -6.78
CA ALA A 9 8.51 23.99 -7.81
C ALA A 9 9.24 23.75 -9.13
N ASP A 10 9.54 22.48 -9.41
CA ASP A 10 9.84 21.99 -10.75
C ASP A 10 8.71 21.05 -11.15
N ILE A 11 8.07 21.42 -12.26
CA ILE A 11 7.06 20.66 -12.96
C ILE A 11 7.74 19.42 -13.55
N ALA A 12 7.94 18.39 -12.72
CA ALA A 12 8.23 16.99 -13.08
C ALA A 12 8.86 16.26 -11.88
N ASN A 13 8.04 15.79 -10.95
CA ASN A 13 8.43 14.61 -10.18
C ASN A 13 7.28 13.58 -10.24
N PRO A 14 7.26 12.69 -11.24
CA PRO A 14 6.18 11.73 -11.46
C PRO A 14 6.12 10.59 -10.41
N GLY A 15 6.69 10.79 -9.22
CA GLY A 15 6.91 9.71 -8.24
C GLY A 15 6.37 9.95 -6.84
N CYS A 16 5.73 11.09 -6.56
CA CYS A 16 5.12 11.33 -5.25
C CYS A 16 3.60 11.26 -5.38
N PRO A 17 2.94 10.20 -4.89
CA PRO A 17 1.49 10.12 -4.91
C PRO A 17 0.90 11.25 -4.06
N GLU A 18 -0.13 11.93 -4.57
CA GLU A 18 -0.90 12.83 -3.72
C GLU A 18 -1.71 12.00 -2.73
N PHE A 19 -1.71 12.40 -1.46
CA PHE A 19 -2.44 11.69 -0.43
C PHE A 19 -2.99 12.63 0.65
N THR A 20 -4.05 12.18 1.32
CA THR A 20 -4.57 12.82 2.54
C THR A 20 -4.68 11.80 3.67
N LEU A 21 -4.69 12.29 4.91
CA LEU A 21 -4.79 11.45 6.10
C LEU A 21 -6.08 11.75 6.84
N GLU A 22 -6.82 10.70 7.16
CA GLU A 22 -7.98 10.75 8.03
C GLU A 22 -7.64 10.07 9.35
N SER A 23 -7.78 10.78 10.48
CA SER A 23 -7.52 10.19 11.79
C SER A 23 -8.56 9.12 12.11
N MET A 24 -8.09 7.96 12.49
CA MET A 24 -8.89 6.91 13.11
C MET A 24 -8.72 6.94 14.63
N GLU A 25 -9.30 5.96 15.31
CA GLU A 25 -9.00 5.70 16.72
C GLU A 25 -7.53 5.26 16.92
N THR A 26 -6.98 5.61 18.10
CA THR A 26 -5.70 5.08 18.60
C THR A 26 -4.47 5.33 17.71
N GLY A 27 -4.30 6.55 17.19
CA GLY A 27 -3.06 6.96 16.51
C GLY A 27 -2.84 6.26 15.16
N ARG A 28 -3.93 5.77 14.57
CA ARG A 28 -3.98 5.19 13.23
C ARG A 28 -4.58 6.20 12.26
N PHE A 29 -4.20 6.12 11.00
CA PHE A 29 -4.68 7.02 9.97
C PHE A 29 -5.05 6.22 8.72
N LEU A 30 -6.24 6.48 8.18
CA LEU A 30 -6.58 6.03 6.83
C LEU A 30 -5.88 6.95 5.84
N VAL A 31 -5.19 6.35 4.87
CA VAL A 31 -4.42 7.04 3.84
C VAL A 31 -5.22 7.01 2.54
N HIS A 32 -5.77 8.17 2.17
CA HIS A 32 -6.50 8.34 0.91
C HIS A 32 -5.52 8.68 -0.20
N THR A 33 -5.62 8.00 -1.34
CA THR A 33 -4.76 8.21 -2.51
C THR A 33 -5.60 8.34 -3.78
N GLU A 34 -5.00 8.78 -4.88
CA GLU A 34 -5.66 8.84 -6.19
C GLU A 34 -5.77 7.46 -6.90
N PHE A 35 -5.22 6.40 -6.31
CA PHE A 35 -5.20 5.06 -6.89
C PHE A 35 -6.41 4.25 -6.45
N MET A 36 -6.94 3.47 -7.39
CA MET A 36 -8.10 2.61 -7.22
C MET A 36 -7.80 1.23 -7.81
N PHE A 37 -8.45 0.20 -7.27
CA PHE A 37 -8.53 -1.12 -7.90
C PHE A 37 -9.27 -1.06 -9.25
N PRO A 38 -9.14 -2.07 -10.12
CA PRO A 38 -9.75 -2.07 -11.46
C PRO A 38 -11.28 -1.93 -11.48
N ASP A 39 -11.96 -2.30 -10.40
CA ASP A 39 -13.41 -2.16 -10.21
C ASP A 39 -13.84 -0.76 -9.74
N GLY A 40 -12.87 0.11 -9.42
CA GLY A 40 -13.09 1.48 -8.95
C GLY A 40 -13.06 1.64 -7.43
N ASP A 41 -12.79 0.58 -6.67
CA ASP A 41 -12.65 0.68 -5.21
C ASP A 41 -11.33 1.39 -4.83
N GLU A 42 -11.39 2.27 -3.82
CA GLU A 42 -10.19 2.91 -3.29
C GLU A 42 -9.27 1.89 -2.60
N LEU A 43 -7.95 2.12 -2.72
CA LEU A 43 -6.98 1.33 -1.97
C LEU A 43 -7.18 1.53 -0.45
N HIS A 44 -7.53 0.47 0.26
CA HIS A 44 -7.61 0.53 1.72
C HIS A 44 -6.20 0.50 2.32
N ILE A 45 -5.68 1.64 2.79
CA ILE A 45 -4.34 1.75 3.35
C ILE A 45 -4.39 2.42 4.72
N VAL A 46 -3.93 1.72 5.76
CA VAL A 46 -3.84 2.22 7.12
C VAL A 46 -2.38 2.45 7.50
N LEU A 47 -2.08 3.69 7.90
CA LEU A 47 -0.83 4.06 8.56
C LEU A 47 -0.98 3.88 10.07
N ARG A 48 -0.07 3.13 10.68
CA ARG A 48 -0.03 2.95 12.14
C ARG A 48 1.39 2.90 12.67
N ARG A 49 1.51 3.15 13.98
CA ARG A 49 2.75 2.84 14.71
C ARG A 49 2.82 1.36 15.02
N ARG A 50 3.96 0.74 14.71
CA ARG A 50 4.34 -0.60 15.16
C ARG A 50 5.66 -0.48 15.89
N ASN A 51 5.64 -0.69 17.21
CA ASN A 51 6.75 -0.35 18.10
C ASN A 51 7.13 1.14 17.95
N ASP A 52 8.40 1.43 17.65
CA ASP A 52 8.94 2.79 17.47
C ASP A 52 8.98 3.25 16.00
N ASP A 53 8.30 2.54 15.09
CA ASP A 53 8.35 2.83 13.65
C ASP A 53 6.95 2.91 13.01
N TRP A 54 6.91 3.46 11.80
CA TRP A 54 5.73 3.50 10.96
C TRP A 54 5.59 2.22 10.15
N GLU A 55 4.34 1.80 9.97
CA GLU A 55 3.97 0.70 9.10
C GLU A 55 2.70 1.09 8.33
N LEU A 56 2.69 0.77 7.04
CA LEU A 56 1.49 0.80 6.21
C LEU A 56 0.93 -0.61 6.12
N SER A 57 -0.39 -0.76 6.19
CA SER A 57 -1.05 -2.06 6.01
C SER A 57 -2.37 -1.88 5.28
N ASP A 58 -2.79 -2.91 4.55
CA ASP A 58 -4.13 -2.96 3.95
C ASP A 58 -5.19 -3.51 4.92
N GLU A 59 -4.79 -3.87 6.13
CA GLU A 59 -5.63 -4.53 7.14
C GLU A 59 -6.35 -5.78 6.61
N GLY A 60 -5.80 -6.42 5.57
CA GLY A 60 -6.31 -7.64 4.94
C GLY A 60 -7.40 -7.40 3.87
N HIS A 61 -7.72 -6.14 3.55
CA HIS A 61 -8.72 -5.82 2.54
C HIS A 61 -8.38 -6.37 1.17
N THR A 62 -7.10 -6.38 0.77
CA THR A 62 -6.70 -6.85 -0.56
C THR A 62 -6.90 -8.34 -0.70
N LEU A 63 -6.41 -9.14 0.27
CA LEU A 63 -6.58 -10.60 0.20
C LEU A 63 -8.07 -11.01 0.35
N MET A 64 -8.85 -10.27 1.14
CA MET A 64 -10.31 -10.46 1.20
C MET A 64 -10.94 -10.19 -0.18
N TRP A 65 -10.62 -9.07 -0.82
CA TRP A 65 -11.11 -8.74 -2.15
C TRP A 65 -10.73 -9.81 -3.19
N LEU A 66 -9.45 -10.21 -3.25
CA LEU A 66 -8.98 -11.26 -4.16
C LEU A 66 -9.71 -12.60 -3.98
N SER A 67 -10.10 -12.94 -2.74
CA SER A 67 -10.78 -14.21 -2.47
C SER A 67 -12.18 -14.30 -3.09
N TYR A 68 -12.82 -13.15 -3.35
CA TYR A 68 -14.11 -13.09 -4.04
C TYR A 68 -13.94 -13.24 -5.55
N GLU A 69 -12.91 -12.64 -6.13
CA GLU A 69 -12.63 -12.70 -7.56
C GLU A 69 -12.11 -14.09 -7.97
N GLU A 70 -11.19 -14.67 -7.20
CA GLU A 70 -10.47 -15.89 -7.58
C GLU A 70 -10.28 -16.85 -6.39
N PRO A 71 -11.26 -17.74 -6.12
CA PRO A 71 -11.20 -18.69 -5.01
C PRO A 71 -10.13 -19.77 -5.17
N SER A 72 -9.57 -19.96 -6.37
CA SER A 72 -8.47 -20.88 -6.64
C SER A 72 -7.19 -20.11 -7.00
N LEU A 73 -6.55 -19.51 -5.99
CA LEU A 73 -5.17 -19.02 -6.14
C LEU A 73 -4.25 -20.23 -6.42
N ALA A 74 -3.96 -20.48 -7.69
CA ALA A 74 -3.06 -21.56 -8.12
C ALA A 74 -1.62 -21.28 -7.67
N SER A 75 -0.80 -22.33 -7.50
CA SER A 75 0.59 -22.23 -7.01
C SER A 75 1.45 -21.21 -7.79
N ALA A 76 1.30 -21.14 -9.11
CA ALA A 76 2.05 -20.19 -9.94
C ALA A 76 1.72 -18.71 -9.65
N ARG A 77 0.50 -18.40 -9.19
CA ARG A 77 0.13 -17.04 -8.77
C ARG A 77 0.71 -16.68 -7.41
N MET A 78 0.99 -17.67 -6.56
CA MET A 78 1.67 -17.47 -5.28
C MET A 78 3.14 -17.13 -5.47
N ASP A 79 3.84 -17.78 -6.39
CA ASP A 79 5.23 -17.44 -6.71
C ASP A 79 5.36 -15.98 -7.21
N ILE A 80 4.41 -15.53 -8.04
CA ILE A 80 4.35 -14.14 -8.54
C ILE A 80 4.05 -13.18 -7.39
N LEU A 81 3.12 -13.53 -6.50
CA LEU A 81 2.78 -12.73 -5.33
C LEU A 81 4.00 -12.56 -4.40
N GLU A 82 4.73 -13.63 -4.13
CA GLU A 82 5.97 -13.58 -3.34
C GLU A 82 7.02 -12.66 -3.98
N GLU A 83 7.19 -12.73 -5.31
CA GLU A 83 8.10 -11.82 -6.03
C GLU A 83 7.68 -10.35 -5.92
N ILE A 84 6.37 -10.07 -6.02
CA ILE A 84 5.81 -8.71 -5.85
C ILE A 84 6.08 -8.21 -4.44
N LEU A 85 5.88 -9.04 -3.42
CA LEU A 85 6.09 -8.67 -2.02
C LEU A 85 7.57 -8.32 -1.77
N ASP A 86 8.48 -9.21 -2.17
CA ASP A 86 9.93 -9.01 -2.01
C ASP A 86 10.42 -7.75 -2.73
N ARG A 87 9.99 -7.53 -3.98
CA ARG A 87 10.39 -6.38 -4.80
C ARG A 87 9.97 -5.04 -4.19
N ASN A 88 8.84 -5.02 -3.48
CA ASN A 88 8.29 -3.81 -2.91
C ASN A 88 8.63 -3.63 -1.42
N HIS A 89 9.42 -4.53 -0.83
CA HIS A 89 9.69 -4.55 0.61
C HIS A 89 8.40 -4.64 1.43
N SER A 90 7.45 -5.43 0.95
CA SER A 90 6.20 -5.75 1.64
C SER A 90 6.19 -7.21 2.07
N ALA A 91 5.30 -7.54 2.99
CA ALA A 91 5.11 -8.90 3.47
C ALA A 91 3.65 -9.16 3.81
N ILE A 92 3.24 -10.43 3.70
CA ILE A 92 1.97 -10.91 4.24
C ILE A 92 2.18 -11.46 5.64
N HIS A 93 1.49 -10.85 6.61
CA HIS A 93 1.44 -11.34 7.98
C HIS A 93 -0.02 -11.31 8.47
N ASP A 94 -0.49 -12.42 9.04
CA ASP A 94 -1.87 -12.59 9.52
C ASP A 94 -2.95 -12.20 8.48
N GLY A 95 -2.69 -12.52 7.20
CA GLY A 95 -3.61 -12.23 6.10
C GLY A 95 -3.62 -10.75 5.66
N ARG A 96 -2.61 -9.98 6.04
CA ARG A 96 -2.50 -8.54 5.73
C ARG A 96 -1.21 -8.27 4.99
N ILE A 97 -1.29 -7.47 3.94
CA ILE A 97 -0.13 -6.89 3.29
C ILE A 97 0.35 -5.72 4.15
N SER A 98 1.66 -5.66 4.40
CA SER A 98 2.28 -4.62 5.20
C SER A 98 3.61 -4.15 4.60
N VAL A 99 3.91 -2.87 4.75
CA VAL A 99 5.19 -2.25 4.39
C VAL A 99 5.75 -1.55 5.64
N PRO A 100 6.85 -2.05 6.23
CA PRO A 100 7.55 -1.32 7.28
C PRO A 100 8.31 -0.12 6.70
N CYS A 101 8.45 0.94 7.49
CA CYS A 101 9.20 2.12 7.06
C CYS A 101 10.68 2.10 7.40
N ASP A 102 11.12 1.21 8.30
CA ASP A 102 12.51 1.01 8.70
C ASP A 102 13.23 2.33 9.08
N GLY A 103 12.55 3.16 9.87
CA GLY A 103 13.03 4.47 10.32
C GLY A 103 12.94 5.59 9.28
N ARG A 104 12.35 5.33 8.10
CA ARG A 104 12.03 6.36 7.10
C ARG A 104 10.70 7.05 7.42
N GLU A 105 10.45 8.19 6.77
CA GLU A 105 9.13 8.81 6.81
C GLU A 105 8.13 7.97 6.02
N PHE A 106 6.87 7.90 6.49
CA PHE A 106 5.85 7.10 5.81
C PHE A 106 5.62 7.49 4.34
N ARG A 107 5.88 8.76 3.99
CA ARG A 107 5.77 9.27 2.62
C ARG A 107 6.68 8.52 1.66
N ASP A 108 7.83 8.07 2.14
CA ASP A 108 8.80 7.30 1.35
C ASP A 108 8.38 5.83 1.20
N CYS A 109 7.54 5.34 2.11
CA CYS A 109 7.04 3.96 2.12
C CYS A 109 5.76 3.79 1.28
N LEU A 110 4.95 4.86 1.16
CA LEU A 110 3.66 4.83 0.48
C LEU A 110 3.73 4.33 -0.98
N PRO A 111 4.72 4.71 -1.80
CA PRO A 111 4.85 4.16 -3.15
C PRO A 111 5.05 2.64 -3.20
N SER A 112 5.69 2.04 -2.18
CA SER A 112 5.81 0.58 -2.09
C SER A 112 4.48 -0.09 -1.78
N MET A 113 3.68 0.51 -0.89
CA MET A 113 2.35 0.00 -0.56
C MET A 113 1.44 0.03 -1.79
N ILE A 114 1.35 1.18 -2.47
CA ILE A 114 0.52 1.36 -3.67
C ILE A 114 0.95 0.36 -4.76
N ARG A 115 2.25 0.25 -5.06
CA ARG A 115 2.75 -0.70 -6.06
C ARG A 115 2.42 -2.15 -5.69
N THR A 116 2.57 -2.52 -4.42
CA THR A 116 2.22 -3.87 -3.95
C THR A 116 0.75 -4.16 -4.23
N LEU A 117 -0.16 -3.27 -3.82
CA LEU A 117 -1.60 -3.49 -3.99
C LEU A 117 -2.01 -3.54 -5.45
N MET A 118 -1.54 -2.58 -6.26
CA MET A 118 -1.87 -2.53 -7.70
C MET A 118 -1.34 -3.77 -8.43
N GLN A 119 -0.08 -4.15 -8.21
CA GLN A 119 0.50 -5.34 -8.85
C GLN A 119 -0.16 -6.63 -8.39
N THR A 120 -0.59 -6.70 -7.12
CA THR A 120 -1.32 -7.85 -6.60
C THR A 120 -2.69 -7.98 -7.27
N ALA A 121 -3.41 -6.87 -7.46
CA ALA A 121 -4.67 -6.85 -8.19
C ALA A 121 -4.49 -7.26 -9.67
N ASP A 122 -3.39 -6.84 -10.30
CA ASP A 122 -3.07 -7.20 -11.69
C ASP A 122 -2.77 -8.71 -11.88
N ILE A 123 -2.43 -9.48 -10.83
CA ILE A 123 -2.25 -10.95 -10.95
C ILE A 123 -3.52 -11.63 -11.47
N LEU A 124 -4.68 -11.01 -11.25
CA LEU A 124 -5.99 -11.57 -11.63
C LEU A 124 -6.52 -11.07 -12.98
N GLY A 125 -5.90 -10.04 -13.58
CA GLY A 125 -6.32 -9.43 -14.85
C GLY A 125 -5.89 -10.15 -16.11
#